data_AF-A0A426W1N0-F1
#
_entry.id   AF-A0A426W1N0-F1
#
_cell.length_a   1.000
_cell.length_b   1.000
_cell.length_c   1.000
_cell.angle_alpha   90.00
_cell.angle_beta   90.00
_cell.angle_gamma   90.00
#
_symmetry.space_group_name_H-M   'P 1'
#
loop_
_entity.id
_entity.type
_entity.pdbx_description
1 polymer ?
#
loop_
_entity_poly.entity_id
_entity_poly.type
_entity_poly.pdbx_seq_one_letter_code
_entity_poly.pdbx_strand_id
1 'polypeptide(L)'
;MFKKIITGLLFLAATSVFGMTLQQLNSASKVELMEIKGIGEVKAKAIIKERKVSEFKSFKDLQRVKGVGKATAENIKNDVTSKAKSKTKKKKA
;
A
#
# COMPACT_ATOMS: atom_id res chain seq x y z
N MET A 1 10.86 5.01 -51.53
CA MET A 1 9.58 4.85 -50.82
C MET A 1 9.65 3.69 -49.82
N PHE A 2 10.48 3.83 -48.78
CA PHE A 2 10.61 2.94 -47.62
C PHE A 2 11.28 3.75 -46.51
N LYS A 3 11.03 3.43 -45.23
CA LYS A 3 11.24 4.32 -44.06
C LYS A 3 10.21 5.47 -44.09
N LYS A 4 9.31 5.62 -43.13
CA LYS A 4 9.49 5.43 -41.68
C LYS A 4 8.31 4.68 -41.05
N ILE A 5 8.58 3.49 -40.55
CA ILE A 5 7.66 2.67 -39.74
C ILE A 5 7.70 3.24 -38.31
N ILE A 6 7.20 4.46 -38.13
CA ILE A 6 7.16 5.17 -36.83
C ILE A 6 5.68 5.41 -36.41
N THR A 7 4.80 4.50 -36.82
CA THR A 7 3.50 4.26 -36.16
C THR A 7 3.68 3.30 -34.98
N GLY A 8 4.78 3.47 -34.25
CA GLY A 8 5.40 2.43 -33.44
C GLY A 8 6.07 2.96 -32.17
N LEU A 9 5.42 3.89 -31.48
CA LEU A 9 5.46 3.98 -30.01
C LEU A 9 4.30 4.86 -29.50
N LEU A 10 3.07 4.37 -29.64
CA LEU A 10 1.93 4.98 -28.93
C LEU A 10 2.18 4.79 -27.43
N PHE A 11 2.69 5.86 -26.85
CA PHE A 11 2.99 6.14 -25.43
C PHE A 11 2.17 5.27 -24.46
N LEU A 12 2.62 4.03 -24.20
CA LEU A 12 1.87 3.09 -23.38
C LEU A 12 1.87 3.62 -21.95
N ALA A 13 0.73 4.16 -21.53
CA ALA A 13 0.62 4.96 -20.32
C ALA A 13 1.21 4.23 -19.12
N ALA A 14 2.17 4.86 -18.45
CA ALA A 14 2.75 4.36 -17.21
C ALA A 14 1.67 4.37 -16.12
N THR A 15 0.92 3.26 -16.00
CA THR A 15 -0.18 3.07 -15.06
C THR A 15 0.34 3.15 -13.63
N SER A 16 0.38 4.37 -13.14
CA SER A 16 0.90 4.71 -11.82
C SER A 16 -0.19 4.51 -10.76
N VAL A 17 -0.70 3.28 -10.68
CA VAL A 17 -1.44 2.76 -9.50
C VAL A 17 -0.57 2.96 -8.26
N PHE A 18 -0.73 4.07 -7.57
CA PHE A 18 -0.10 4.31 -6.27
C PHE A 18 -0.35 3.05 -5.39
N GLY A 19 0.60 2.52 -4.59
CA GLY A 19 0.38 1.41 -3.61
C GLY A 19 1.33 1.46 -2.41
N MET A 20 0.83 1.71 -1.18
CA MET A 20 1.66 1.86 0.05
C MET A 20 2.59 0.63 0.21
N THR A 21 3.73 0.70 0.88
CA THR A 21 4.55 -0.52 1.08
C THR A 21 4.21 -1.24 2.38
N LEU A 22 4.53 -2.54 2.49
CA LEU A 22 4.50 -3.27 3.77
C LEU A 22 5.39 -2.59 4.82
N GLN A 23 6.50 -1.98 4.41
CA GLN A 23 7.32 -1.14 5.28
C GLN A 23 6.53 0.04 5.86
N GLN A 24 5.70 0.72 5.04
CA GLN A 24 4.84 1.79 5.54
C GLN A 24 3.77 1.27 6.52
N LEU A 25 3.24 0.06 6.35
CA LEU A 25 2.35 -0.56 7.33
C LEU A 25 3.06 -0.81 8.68
N ASN A 26 4.31 -1.28 8.63
CA ASN A 26 5.17 -1.47 9.81
C ASN A 26 5.57 -0.14 10.47
N SER A 27 5.70 0.96 9.71
CA SER A 27 6.10 2.28 10.23
C SER A 27 4.94 3.26 10.51
N ALA A 28 3.73 3.03 10.00
CA ALA A 28 2.62 3.98 10.04
C ALA A 28 2.24 4.41 11.47
N SER A 29 1.86 5.67 11.65
CA SER A 29 1.27 6.18 12.88
C SER A 29 -0.14 5.61 13.13
N LYS A 30 -0.67 5.77 14.36
CA LYS A 30 -2.06 5.39 14.67
C LYS A 30 -3.06 6.10 13.74
N VAL A 31 -2.79 7.36 13.40
CA VAL A 31 -3.65 8.20 12.55
C VAL A 31 -3.64 7.69 11.11
N GLU A 32 -2.47 7.47 10.51
CA GLU A 32 -2.35 6.92 9.14
C GLU A 32 -3.01 5.54 8.99
N LEU A 33 -2.98 4.71 10.04
CA LEU A 33 -3.71 3.45 10.05
C LEU A 33 -5.23 3.67 10.10
N MET A 34 -5.72 4.67 10.84
CA MET A 34 -7.15 4.99 10.93
C MET A 34 -7.74 5.65 9.68
N GLU A 35 -6.90 6.20 8.78
CA GLU A 35 -7.33 6.64 7.45
C GLU A 35 -7.83 5.47 6.57
N ILE A 36 -7.37 4.25 6.83
CA ILE A 36 -7.75 3.06 6.05
C ILE A 36 -9.19 2.67 6.39
N LYS A 37 -10.04 2.57 5.36
CA LYS A 37 -11.47 2.30 5.53
C LYS A 37 -11.71 1.03 6.36
N GLY A 38 -12.40 1.19 7.49
CA GLY A 38 -12.71 0.09 8.41
C GLY A 38 -11.66 -0.21 9.49
N ILE A 39 -10.62 0.63 9.63
CA ILE A 39 -9.71 0.64 10.78
C ILE A 39 -10.10 1.75 11.74
N GLY A 40 -10.71 1.39 12.86
CA GLY A 40 -10.86 2.30 14.00
C GLY A 40 -9.68 2.22 14.98
N GLU A 41 -9.71 3.09 15.99
CA GLU A 41 -8.83 3.14 17.17
C GLU A 41 -8.32 1.75 17.63
N VAL A 42 -9.25 0.83 17.89
CA VAL A 42 -8.97 -0.51 18.45
C VAL A 42 -8.11 -1.34 17.50
N LYS A 43 -8.44 -1.33 16.20
CA LYS A 43 -7.69 -2.07 15.18
C LYS A 43 -6.32 -1.43 14.93
N ALA A 44 -6.23 -0.10 14.87
CA ALA A 44 -4.95 0.61 14.74
C ALA A 44 -4.02 0.31 15.92
N LYS A 45 -4.53 0.35 17.16
CA LYS A 45 -3.79 -0.07 18.38
C LYS A 45 -3.34 -1.53 18.31
N ALA A 46 -4.20 -2.44 17.82
CA ALA A 46 -3.86 -3.86 17.66
C ALA A 46 -2.75 -4.08 16.61
N ILE A 47 -2.81 -3.41 15.45
CA ILE A 47 -1.76 -3.45 14.40
C ILE A 47 -0.42 -2.94 14.96
N ILE A 48 -0.43 -1.84 15.72
CA ILE A 48 0.77 -1.27 16.37
C ILE A 48 1.32 -2.21 17.44
N LYS A 49 0.47 -2.95 18.17
CA LYS A 49 0.92 -3.95 19.14
C LYS A 49 1.56 -5.15 18.43
N GLU A 50 0.92 -5.65 17.38
CA GLU A 50 1.36 -6.86 16.69
C GLU A 50 2.71 -6.67 15.98
N ARG A 51 2.91 -5.54 15.30
CA ARG A 51 4.19 -5.24 14.62
C ARG A 51 5.39 -5.07 15.56
N LYS A 52 5.15 -4.83 16.87
CA LYS A 52 6.20 -4.83 17.89
C LYS A 52 6.64 -6.24 18.29
N VAL A 53 5.78 -7.25 18.08
CA VAL A 53 6.10 -8.67 18.32
C VAL A 53 6.72 -9.29 17.08
N SER A 54 6.12 -9.03 15.91
CA SER A 54 6.63 -9.48 14.62
C SER A 54 6.16 -8.53 13.52
N GLU A 55 7.09 -8.08 12.67
CA GLU A 55 6.75 -7.25 11.52
C GLU A 55 5.80 -7.97 10.54
N PHE A 56 4.97 -7.22 9.82
CA PHE A 56 4.14 -7.77 8.75
C PHE A 56 5.01 -7.99 7.51
N LYS A 57 5.25 -9.26 7.15
CA LYS A 57 5.96 -9.67 5.93
C LYS A 57 5.01 -9.94 4.76
N SER A 58 3.72 -10.12 5.04
CA SER A 58 2.68 -10.31 4.03
C SER A 58 1.35 -9.67 4.46
N PHE A 59 0.41 -9.51 3.52
CA PHE A 59 -0.96 -9.11 3.85
C PHE A 59 -1.75 -10.18 4.62
N LYS A 60 -1.34 -11.45 4.53
CA LYS A 60 -1.97 -12.54 5.27
C LYS A 60 -1.67 -12.43 6.76
N ASP A 61 -0.48 -11.92 7.10
CA ASP A 61 -0.05 -11.66 8.47
C ASP A 61 -1.01 -10.76 9.25
N LEU A 62 -1.68 -9.81 8.57
CA LEU A 62 -2.67 -8.92 9.20
C LEU A 62 -3.84 -9.68 9.84
N GLN A 63 -4.14 -10.90 9.37
CA GLN A 63 -5.19 -11.74 9.94
C GLN A 63 -4.84 -12.26 11.35
N ARG A 64 -3.57 -12.18 11.78
CA ARG A 64 -3.16 -12.49 13.16
C ARG A 64 -3.52 -11.38 14.14
N VAL A 65 -3.75 -10.16 13.65
CA VAL A 65 -4.11 -9.01 14.49
C VAL A 65 -5.55 -9.17 15.00
N LYS A 66 -5.71 -9.24 16.32
CA LYS A 66 -7.03 -9.35 16.96
C LYS A 66 -7.98 -8.22 16.51
N GLY A 67 -9.06 -8.59 15.83
CA GLY A 67 -10.07 -7.67 15.30
C GLY A 67 -9.87 -7.24 13.83
N VAL A 68 -8.84 -7.73 13.13
CA VAL A 68 -8.64 -7.52 11.68
C VAL A 68 -9.13 -8.75 10.92
N GLY A 69 -10.38 -8.69 10.46
CA GLY A 69 -10.97 -9.73 9.59
C GLY A 69 -10.52 -9.60 8.12
N LYS A 70 -10.89 -10.58 7.28
CA LYS A 70 -10.58 -10.62 5.83
C LYS A 70 -10.82 -9.27 5.13
N ALA A 71 -12.03 -8.72 5.24
CA ALA A 71 -12.38 -7.44 4.62
C ALA A 71 -11.52 -6.25 5.10
N THR A 72 -11.07 -6.24 6.36
CA THR A 72 -10.14 -5.20 6.84
C THR A 72 -8.73 -5.41 6.31
N ALA A 73 -8.25 -6.66 6.26
CA ALA A 73 -6.97 -6.98 5.64
C ALA A 73 -6.95 -6.69 4.12
N GLU A 74 -8.09 -6.87 3.44
CA GLU A 74 -8.27 -6.49 2.04
C GLU A 74 -8.32 -4.98 1.84
N ASN A 75 -9.02 -4.22 2.69
CA ASN A 75 -8.95 -2.76 2.64
C ASN A 75 -7.52 -2.25 2.86
N ILE A 76 -6.79 -2.82 3.83
CA ILE A 76 -5.35 -2.53 4.01
C ILE A 76 -4.60 -2.90 2.75
N LYS A 77 -4.76 -4.12 2.20
CA LYS A 77 -4.08 -4.52 0.96
C LYS A 77 -4.40 -3.58 -0.19
N ASN A 78 -5.63 -3.11 -0.31
CA ASN A 78 -6.07 -2.20 -1.35
C ASN A 78 -5.48 -0.80 -1.15
N ASP A 79 -5.36 -0.28 0.08
CA ASP A 79 -4.67 1.01 0.33
C ASP A 79 -3.14 0.92 0.24
N VAL A 80 -2.60 -0.23 0.64
CA VAL A 80 -1.23 -0.68 0.39
C VAL A 80 -1.05 -1.14 -1.08
N THR A 81 -2.10 -1.03 -1.89
CA THR A 81 -2.06 -1.04 -3.36
C THR A 81 -2.71 0.24 -3.94
N SER A 82 -2.94 1.30 -3.11
CA SER A 82 -3.42 2.65 -3.47
C SER A 82 -2.49 3.87 -3.16
N LYS A 83 -1.50 3.81 -2.24
CA LYS A 83 -0.77 5.04 -1.75
C LYS A 83 0.68 5.37 -2.23
N ALA A 84 1.49 4.47 -2.84
CA ALA A 84 2.95 4.69 -3.07
C ALA A 84 3.73 4.30 -4.40
N LYS A 85 3.14 3.97 -5.59
CA LYS A 85 3.68 4.51 -6.90
C LYS A 85 3.66 6.07 -6.92
N SER A 86 3.22 6.69 -5.82
CA SER A 86 3.50 8.06 -5.40
C SER A 86 4.98 8.33 -5.08
N LYS A 87 5.68 7.42 -4.38
CA LYS A 87 6.93 7.77 -3.68
C LYS A 87 8.22 7.69 -4.51
N THR A 88 8.17 7.21 -5.75
CA THR A 88 9.32 7.27 -6.70
C THR A 88 9.25 8.52 -7.60
N LYS A 89 8.87 9.68 -7.03
CA LYS A 89 8.93 10.96 -7.74
C LYS A 89 9.27 12.17 -6.84
N LYS A 90 10.13 11.98 -5.83
CA LYS A 90 10.76 13.08 -5.09
C LYS A 90 12.23 12.84 -4.75
N LYS A 91 13.05 12.63 -5.78
CA LYS A 91 14.49 12.94 -5.75
C LYS A 91 14.85 13.70 -7.04
N LYS A 92 14.49 14.98 -7.06
CA LYS A 92 15.04 15.99 -7.97
C LYS A 92 15.08 17.34 -7.25
N ALA A 93 16.15 17.54 -6.51
CA ALA A 93 16.89 18.80 -6.48
C ALA A 93 18.24 18.42 -7.11
#